data_AF-A0A7C1BT44-F1
#
_entry.id   AF-A0A7C1BT44-F1
#
_cell.length_a   1.000
_cell.length_b   1.000
_cell.length_c   1.000
_cell.angle_alpha   90.00
_cell.angle_beta   90.00
_cell.angle_gamma   90.00
#
_symmetry.space_group_name_H-M   'P 1'
#
loop_
_entity.id
_entity.type
_entity.pdbx_description
1 polymer ?
#
loop_
_entity_poly.entity_id
_entity_poly.type
_entity_poly.pdbx_seq_one_letter_code
_entity_poly.pdbx_strand_id
1 'polypeptide(L)'
;IYGKLQRDLGVEIKPAPDEWDRLYNVDFYIQIGKRYIGLQIKPITYEQTPEIYRWKEWLGRTHKKFEENFGGKVFIVFSIKKDNKKEIYNPEVIEQIKEEIERLKGGR
;
A
#
# COMPACT_ATOMS: atom_id res chain seq x y z
N ILE A 1 11.64 3.16 -4.66
CA ILE A 1 10.63 2.78 -3.65
C ILE A 1 10.09 1.39 -3.94
N TYR A 2 9.34 1.19 -5.04
CA TYR A 2 8.80 -0.11 -5.44
C TYR A 2 9.82 -1.27 -5.39
N GLY A 3 10.97 -1.14 -6.06
CA GLY A 3 11.97 -2.22 -6.09
C GLY A 3 12.60 -2.52 -4.73
N LYS A 4 12.58 -1.56 -3.78
CA LYS A 4 12.97 -1.80 -2.39
C LYS A 4 11.88 -2.58 -1.66
N LEU A 5 10.63 -2.12 -1.77
CA LEU A 5 9.46 -2.74 -1.14
C LEU A 5 9.30 -4.20 -1.58
N GLN A 6 9.44 -4.49 -2.87
CA GLN A 6 9.40 -5.85 -3.40
C GLN A 6 10.47 -6.76 -2.79
N ARG A 7 11.71 -6.25 -2.61
CA ARG A 7 12.80 -7.01 -1.96
C ARG A 7 12.54 -7.24 -0.48
N ASP A 8 12.08 -6.22 0.23
CA ASP A 8 11.84 -6.28 1.67
C ASP A 8 10.66 -7.21 2.04
N LEU A 9 9.68 -7.35 1.13
CA LEU A 9 8.52 -8.23 1.29
C LEU A 9 8.73 -9.64 0.74
N GLY A 10 9.68 -9.83 -0.17
CA GLY A 10 9.95 -11.14 -0.78
C GLY A 10 8.82 -11.69 -1.67
N VAL A 11 7.92 -10.81 -2.15
CA VAL A 11 6.76 -11.17 -2.99
C VAL A 11 6.72 -10.28 -4.22
N GLU A 12 6.18 -10.80 -5.32
CA GLU A 12 5.95 -10.02 -6.54
C GLU A 12 4.90 -8.93 -6.28
N ILE A 13 5.25 -7.69 -6.63
CA ILE A 13 4.31 -6.56 -6.67
C ILE A 13 3.98 -6.32 -8.15
N LYS A 14 2.75 -5.89 -8.47
CA LYS A 14 2.32 -5.61 -9.85
C LYS A 14 1.68 -4.22 -9.94
N PRO A 15 1.84 -3.50 -11.05
CA PRO A 15 1.09 -2.26 -11.27
C PRO A 15 -0.40 -2.59 -11.34
N ALA A 16 -1.24 -1.79 -10.69
CA ALA A 16 -2.67 -1.98 -10.73
C ALA A 16 -3.26 -1.52 -12.07
N PRO A 17 -4.38 -2.10 -12.52
CA PRO A 17 -5.14 -1.57 -13.65
C PRO A 17 -5.64 -0.15 -13.37
N ASP A 18 -5.79 0.67 -14.41
CA ASP A 18 -6.30 2.05 -14.31
C ASP A 18 -7.63 2.15 -13.56
N GLU A 19 -8.49 1.14 -13.66
CA GLU A 19 -9.76 1.08 -12.94
C GLU A 19 -9.55 1.06 -11.42
N TRP A 20 -8.52 0.35 -10.93
CA TRP A 20 -8.25 0.24 -9.51
C TRP A 20 -7.70 1.53 -8.91
N ASP A 21 -6.83 2.23 -9.66
CA ASP A 21 -6.38 3.56 -9.29
C ASP A 21 -7.58 4.51 -9.12
N ARG A 22 -8.47 4.58 -10.13
CA ARG A 22 -9.63 5.48 -10.12
C ARG A 22 -10.68 5.16 -9.06
N LEU A 23 -10.95 3.87 -8.82
CA LEU A 23 -12.03 3.45 -7.92
C LEU A 23 -11.58 3.28 -6.47
N TYR A 24 -10.34 2.85 -6.28
CA TYR A 24 -9.84 2.40 -4.99
C TYR A 24 -8.66 3.21 -4.46
N ASN A 25 -8.00 4.02 -5.29
CA ASN A 25 -6.69 4.61 -4.99
C ASN A 25 -5.69 3.49 -4.69
N VAL A 26 -5.42 2.67 -5.71
CA VAL A 26 -4.47 1.57 -5.66
C VAL A 26 -3.54 1.69 -6.85
N ASP A 27 -2.27 2.02 -6.59
CA ASP A 27 -1.23 2.15 -7.63
C ASP A 27 -0.64 0.79 -8.00
N PHE A 28 -0.47 -0.08 -6.99
CA PHE A 28 0.12 -1.40 -7.13
C PHE A 28 -0.64 -2.44 -6.31
N TYR A 29 -0.43 -3.72 -6.60
CA TYR A 29 -1.02 -4.80 -5.82
C TYR A 29 -0.07 -5.98 -5.62
N ILE A 30 -0.38 -6.79 -4.61
CA ILE A 30 0.22 -8.10 -4.35
C ILE A 30 -0.90 -9.13 -4.45
N GLN A 31 -0.70 -10.18 -5.23
CA GLN A 31 -1.69 -11.24 -5.38
C GLN A 31 -1.35 -12.42 -4.47
N ILE A 32 -2.29 -12.81 -3.59
CA ILE A 32 -2.18 -13.97 -2.70
C ILE A 32 -3.31 -14.94 -3.04
N GLY A 33 -3.01 -15.92 -3.89
CA GLY A 33 -4.01 -16.84 -4.43
C GLY A 33 -5.07 -16.09 -5.25
N LYS A 34 -6.33 -16.11 -4.76
CA LYS A 34 -7.47 -15.40 -5.37
C LYS A 34 -7.74 -14.01 -4.77
N ARG A 35 -6.99 -13.62 -3.73
CA ARG A 35 -7.14 -12.36 -3.01
C ARG A 35 -6.03 -11.38 -3.39
N TYR A 36 -6.28 -10.10 -3.16
CA TYR A 36 -5.34 -9.04 -3.53
C TYR A 36 -5.14 -8.06 -2.37
N ILE A 37 -3.89 -7.67 -2.17
CA ILE A 37 -3.50 -6.57 -1.28
C ILE A 37 -3.22 -5.36 -2.16
N GLY A 38 -3.82 -4.21 -1.86
CA GLY A 38 -3.58 -2.96 -2.58
C GLY A 38 -2.46 -2.15 -1.93
N LEU A 39 -1.73 -1.38 -2.75
CA LEU A 39 -0.67 -0.48 -2.31
C LEU A 39 -0.87 0.89 -2.98
N GLN A 40 -1.04 1.93 -2.16
CA GLN A 40 -0.99 3.32 -2.60
C GLN A 40 0.37 3.91 -2.24
N ILE A 41 1.12 4.40 -3.21
CA ILE A 41 2.41 5.07 -3.02
C ILE A 41 2.18 6.59 -3.10
N LYS A 42 2.39 7.30 -2.01
CA LYS A 42 2.29 8.77 -1.98
C LYS A 42 3.64 9.41 -1.67
N PRO A 43 4.20 10.26 -2.55
CA PRO A 43 5.32 11.12 -2.18
C PRO A 43 4.84 12.21 -1.23
N ILE A 44 5.59 12.48 -0.16
CA ILE A 44 5.32 13.54 0.81
C ILE A 44 6.55 14.39 1.07
N THR A 45 6.32 15.62 1.53
CA THR A 45 7.34 16.47 2.17
C THR A 45 7.17 16.47 3.69
N TYR A 46 8.16 16.98 4.43
CA TYR A 46 8.09 17.08 5.88
C TYR A 46 6.95 18.01 6.34
N GLU A 47 6.65 19.06 5.57
CA GLU A 47 5.58 20.02 5.83
C GLU A 47 4.18 19.40 5.71
N GLN A 48 4.03 18.35 4.89
CA GLN A 48 2.76 17.65 4.69
C GLN A 48 2.48 16.58 5.75
N THR A 49 3.44 16.29 6.64
CA THR A 49 3.30 15.24 7.66
C THR A 49 2.09 15.41 8.59
N PRO A 50 1.68 16.63 9.02
CA PRO A 50 0.48 16.79 9.84
C PRO A 50 -0.82 16.44 9.10
N GLU A 51 -0.83 16.52 7.77
CA GLU A 51 -2.03 16.27 6.95
C GLU A 51 -2.23 14.79 6.61
N ILE A 52 -1.24 13.92 6.89
CA ILE A 52 -1.29 12.49 6.61
C ILE A 52 -2.54 11.84 7.22
N TYR A 53 -2.95 12.26 8.41
CA TYR A 53 -4.13 11.71 9.09
C TYR A 53 -5.41 11.95 8.28
N ARG A 54 -5.58 13.16 7.72
CA ARG A 54 -6.75 13.50 6.89
C ARG A 54 -6.80 12.67 5.62
N TRP A 55 -5.66 12.39 5.01
CA TRP A 55 -5.60 11.52 3.83
C TRP A 55 -6.00 10.08 4.14
N LYS A 56 -5.57 9.54 5.28
CA LYS A 56 -5.99 8.19 5.73
C LYS A 56 -7.50 8.11 5.89
N GLU A 57 -8.13 9.12 6.49
CA GLU A 57 -9.59 9.18 6.64
C GLU A 57 -10.32 9.29 5.30
N TRP A 58 -9.84 10.16 4.41
CA TRP A 58 -10.44 10.37 3.09
C TRP A 58 -10.40 9.12 2.21
N LEU A 59 -9.26 8.43 2.21
CA LEU A 59 -9.05 7.19 1.44
C LEU A 59 -9.72 5.96 2.09
N GLY A 60 -10.09 6.03 3.37
CA GLY A 60 -10.64 4.91 4.11
C GLY A 60 -11.88 4.29 3.47
N ARG A 61 -12.75 5.10 2.84
CA ARG A 61 -13.95 4.59 2.15
C ARG A 61 -13.60 3.76 0.92
N THR A 62 -12.65 4.22 0.10
CA THR A 62 -12.27 3.50 -1.13
C THR A 62 -11.47 2.25 -0.81
N HIS A 63 -10.59 2.31 0.19
CA HIS A 63 -9.83 1.15 0.67
C HIS A 63 -10.73 0.06 1.26
N LYS A 64 -11.76 0.45 2.02
CA LYS A 64 -12.74 -0.51 2.54
C LYS A 64 -13.47 -1.23 1.40
N LYS A 65 -13.89 -0.49 0.37
CA LYS A 65 -14.54 -1.08 -0.81
C LYS A 65 -13.63 -2.04 -1.57
N PHE A 66 -12.33 -1.74 -1.63
CA PHE A 66 -11.34 -2.67 -2.20
C PHE A 66 -11.26 -3.96 -1.37
N GLU A 67 -11.16 -3.85 -0.05
CA GLU A 67 -11.10 -5.01 0.86
C GLU A 67 -12.34 -5.89 0.73
N GLU A 68 -13.53 -5.30 0.62
CA GLU A 68 -14.80 -6.02 0.40
C GLU A 68 -14.81 -6.79 -0.93
N ASN A 69 -14.23 -6.21 -1.99
CA ASN A 69 -14.23 -6.80 -3.33
C ASN A 69 -13.12 -7.81 -3.57
N PHE A 70 -11.95 -7.62 -2.95
CA PHE A 70 -10.73 -8.37 -3.27
C PHE A 70 -10.13 -9.13 -2.08
N GLY A 71 -10.70 -8.96 -0.88
CA GLY A 71 -10.41 -9.73 0.33
C GLY A 71 -9.16 -9.34 1.11
N GLY A 72 -8.31 -8.47 0.56
CA GLY A 72 -7.12 -7.94 1.22
C GLY A 72 -7.15 -6.43 1.39
N LYS A 73 -6.41 -5.94 2.38
CA LYS A 73 -6.35 -4.52 2.72
C LYS A 73 -5.58 -3.68 1.69
N VAL A 74 -5.79 -2.37 1.75
CA VAL A 74 -4.96 -1.39 1.02
C VAL A 74 -4.04 -0.66 2.00
N PHE A 75 -2.74 -0.64 1.70
CA PHE A 75 -1.73 0.03 2.51
C PHE A 75 -1.19 1.28 1.81
N ILE A 76 -1.04 2.37 2.56
CA ILE A 76 -0.43 3.60 2.07
C ILE A 76 1.05 3.60 2.44
N VAL A 77 1.91 3.63 1.42
CA VAL A 77 3.36 3.77 1.57
C VAL A 77 3.72 5.22 1.27
N PHE A 78 4.08 5.95 2.32
CA PHE A 78 4.60 7.30 2.19
C PHE A 78 6.08 7.24 1.83
N SER A 79 6.47 7.99 0.82
CA SER A 79 7.87 8.15 0.46
C SER A 79 8.31 9.59 0.60
N ILE A 80 9.50 9.80 1.18
CA ILE A 80 10.09 11.13 1.35
C ILE A 80 11.42 11.19 0.61
N LYS A 81 11.73 12.34 0.00
CA LYS A 81 13.02 12.58 -0.63
C LYS A 81 13.96 13.25 0.39
N LYS A 82 15.01 12.55 0.79
CA LYS A 82 16.06 13.06 1.67
C LYS A 82 17.40 12.96 0.95
N ASP A 83 18.12 14.07 0.80
CA ASP A 83 19.47 14.11 0.20
C ASP A 83 19.58 13.36 -1.13
N ASN A 84 18.63 13.61 -2.05
CA ASN A 84 18.49 12.94 -3.35
C ASN A 84 18.18 11.43 -3.32
N LYS A 85 17.93 10.84 -2.16
CA LYS A 85 17.43 9.45 -2.02
C LYS A 85 15.95 9.46 -1.67
N LYS A 86 15.20 8.48 -2.20
CA LYS A 86 13.80 8.24 -1.81
C LYS A 86 13.77 7.17 -0.73
N GLU A 87 13.21 7.51 0.42
CA GLU A 87 13.06 6.63 1.58
C GLU A 87 11.57 6.39 1.88
N ILE A 88 11.25 5.28 2.54
CA ILE A 88 9.90 5.01 3.03
C ILE A 88 9.77 5.72 4.38
N TYR A 89 8.80 6.62 4.51
CA TYR A 89 8.61 7.45 5.70
C TYR A 89 7.93 6.68 6.84
N ASN A 90 7.01 5.76 6.51
CA ASN A 90 6.30 4.92 7.45
C ASN A 90 6.78 3.46 7.36
N PRO A 91 7.98 3.12 7.86
CA PRO A 91 8.55 1.78 7.72
C PRO A 91 7.70 0.67 8.33
N GLU A 92 6.86 0.97 9.32
CA GLU A 92 5.91 0.05 9.94
C GLU A 92 4.93 -0.57 8.94
N VAL A 93 4.67 0.11 7.82
CA VAL A 93 3.79 -0.42 6.76
C VAL A 93 4.33 -1.72 6.16
N ILE A 94 5.65 -1.92 6.15
CA ILE A 94 6.26 -3.14 5.61
C ILE A 94 5.83 -4.33 6.46
N GLU A 95 5.85 -4.18 7.78
CA GLU A 95 5.45 -5.26 8.69
C GLU A 95 3.95 -5.52 8.60
N GLN A 96 3.13 -4.46 8.53
CA GLN A 96 1.68 -4.61 8.34
C GLN A 96 1.32 -5.34 7.04
N ILE A 97 2.06 -5.08 5.95
CA ILE A 97 1.87 -5.81 4.68
C ILE A 97 2.27 -7.28 4.85
N LYS A 98 3.36 -7.59 5.57
CA LYS A 98 3.76 -8.98 5.84
C LYS A 98 2.72 -9.73 6.66
N GLU A 99 2.21 -9.12 7.73
CA GLU A 99 1.14 -9.68 8.54
C GLU A 99 -0.11 -9.98 7.69
N GLU A 100 -0.48 -9.06 6.80
CA GLU A 100 -1.61 -9.26 5.89
C GLU A 100 -1.36 -10.39 4.89
N ILE A 101 -0.14 -10.49 4.33
CA ILE A 101 0.24 -11.61 3.47
C ILE A 101 0.06 -12.94 4.21
N GLU A 102 0.54 -13.03 5.46
CA GLU A 102 0.41 -14.25 6.26
C GLU A 102 -1.04 -14.53 6.64
N ARG A 103 -1.85 -13.52 6.97
CA ARG A 103 -3.30 -13.66 7.18
C ARG A 103 -4.00 -14.24 5.95
N LEU A 104 -3.63 -13.76 4.76
CA LEU A 104 -4.23 -14.21 3.50
C LEU A 104 -3.77 -15.61 3.08
N LYS A 105 -2.53 -16.00 3.40
CA LYS A 105 -2.02 -17.37 3.20
C LYS A 105 -2.58 -18.38 4.22
N GLY A 106 -2.73 -17.96 5.48
CA GLY A 106 -3.09 -18.81 6.62
C GLY A 106 -4.59 -18.99 6.84
N GLY A 107 -5.43 -18.20 6.17
CA GLY A 107 -6.88 -18.39 6.18
C GLY A 107 -7.31 -19.65 5.43
N ARG A 108 -7.24 -20.80 6.10
CA ARG A 108 -8.01 -22.01 5.75
C ARG A 108 -9.50 -21.77 5.94
#